data_AF-A0A9P0BTW8-F1
#
_entry.id   AF-A0A9P0BTW8-F1
#
_cell.length_a   1.000
_cell.length_b   1.000
_cell.length_c   1.000
_cell.angle_alpha   90.00
_cell.angle_beta   90.00
_cell.angle_gamma   90.00
#
_symmetry.space_group_name_H-M   'P 1'
#
loop_
_entity.id
_entity.type
_entity.pdbx_description
1 polymer ?
#
loop_
_entity_poly.entity_id
_entity_poly.type
_entity_poly.pdbx_seq_one_letter_code
_entity_poly.pdbx_strand_id
1 'polypeptide(L)'
;MDTVIKLAVDEDVDEDEFNREGSDKLLVKSNQDLDQESPNSDKLQSCLPYLLATLFACVLEDALTQLRMLGECNNELRIIKTMTDISNLRAMKFKIKPCSIPQDPLAAASLSLDSMQHKLDKLAADRKFCDDILIGTYLELALDRCFNTMMATSQHIEDQEAYRMALADEEAKNKALRRELMKQLRQQRNHIKTVAYDTDLIIDQLKSKVEDAALNAETRGRYITNWQRARSEQHQQTIQDSESGPSENIEYYELRTSQEQRIHSEVELLVNIFINLAEHEILMANWIKFKDDRARALAYQQLMTKSAIIVQAWWRGLLVRLELGPYKKRKRK
;
A
#
# COMPACT_ATOMS: atom_id res chain seq x y z
N MET A 1 58.42 -13.66 3.89
CA MET A 1 57.33 -13.70 2.88
C MET A 1 56.08 -13.12 3.56
N ASP A 2 56.17 -11.91 4.11
CA ASP A 2 56.21 -10.61 3.42
C ASP A 2 54.81 -10.36 2.82
N THR A 3 54.00 -9.39 3.24
CA THR A 3 54.32 -8.02 3.66
C THR A 3 53.16 -7.45 4.47
N VAL A 4 53.49 -6.67 5.50
CA VAL A 4 52.62 -5.84 6.33
C VAL A 4 52.38 -4.51 5.63
N ILE A 5 51.14 -3.98 5.56
CA ILE A 5 50.87 -2.53 5.50
C ILE A 5 49.62 -2.19 6.32
N LYS A 6 49.86 -1.47 7.42
CA LYS A 6 48.94 -0.54 8.11
C LYS A 6 48.88 0.78 7.33
N LEU A 7 47.69 1.35 7.14
CA LEU A 7 47.41 2.77 6.91
C LEU A 7 45.99 2.98 7.51
N ALA A 8 45.68 3.77 8.55
CA ALA A 8 46.25 4.99 9.10
C ALA A 8 46.37 6.12 8.07
N VAL A 9 45.30 6.91 7.95
CA VAL A 9 45.33 8.32 7.54
C VAL A 9 44.34 9.05 8.46
N ASP A 10 44.92 9.61 9.52
CA ASP A 10 44.45 10.80 10.25
C ASP A 10 44.81 12.07 9.44
N GLU A 11 44.36 13.22 9.97
CA GLU A 11 44.68 14.61 9.61
C GLU A 11 43.91 15.20 8.43
N ASP A 12 43.43 16.44 8.41
CA ASP A 12 43.16 17.55 9.35
C ASP A 12 42.89 18.73 8.39
N VAL A 13 41.77 19.44 8.52
CA VAL A 13 41.69 20.85 8.97
C VAL A 13 41.48 21.80 7.79
N ASP A 14 40.38 22.53 7.88
CA ASP A 14 40.20 23.97 7.59
C ASP A 14 38.70 24.21 7.86
N GLU A 15 38.34 24.56 9.09
CA GLU A 15 38.18 25.95 9.53
C GLU A 15 37.16 26.70 8.65
N ASP A 16 35.93 26.83 9.17
CA ASP A 16 35.33 28.15 9.28
C ASP A 16 34.31 28.16 10.41
N GLU A 17 34.88 28.49 11.56
CA GLU A 17 34.28 29.00 12.76
C GLU A 17 33.55 30.32 12.44
N PHE A 18 32.22 30.35 12.49
CA PHE A 18 31.50 31.60 12.69
C PHE A 18 30.61 31.54 13.92
N ASN A 19 31.24 31.96 15.01
CA ASN A 19 30.66 32.51 16.22
C ASN A 19 29.26 33.12 16.05
N ARG A 20 28.34 32.72 16.93
CA ARG A 20 27.51 33.64 17.73
C ARG A 20 26.82 32.87 18.86
N GLU A 21 27.61 32.58 19.90
CA GLU A 21 27.10 32.67 21.26
C GLU A 21 26.94 34.16 21.64
N GLY A 22 25.87 34.45 22.38
CA GLY A 22 25.50 35.80 22.81
C GLY A 22 24.07 35.77 23.34
N SER A 23 23.80 34.89 24.31
CA SER A 23 23.57 35.28 25.70
C SER A 23 22.16 35.80 25.97
N ASP A 24 21.27 34.85 26.27
CA ASP A 24 20.21 35.05 27.25
C ASP A 24 20.83 35.29 28.62
N LYS A 25 20.81 36.55 29.09
CA LYS A 25 20.82 36.89 30.51
C LYS A 25 19.82 37.99 30.79
N LEU A 26 18.74 37.58 31.43
CA LEU A 26 17.87 38.38 32.29
C LEU A 26 18.68 39.39 33.12
N LEU A 27 18.31 40.67 33.04
CA LEU A 27 18.47 41.58 34.16
C LEU A 27 17.45 42.72 34.10
N VAL A 28 16.32 42.48 34.76
CA VAL A 28 15.51 43.51 35.39
C VAL A 28 16.41 44.25 36.38
N LYS A 29 16.72 45.52 36.11
CA LYS A 29 17.04 46.53 37.12
C LYS A 29 16.49 47.88 36.67
N SER A 30 15.36 48.22 37.28
CA SER A 30 14.97 49.57 37.64
C SER A 30 16.06 50.26 38.46
N ASN A 31 16.37 51.51 38.08
CA ASN A 31 16.68 52.70 38.90
C ASN A 31 17.56 53.62 38.04
N GLN A 32 17.03 54.78 37.62
CA GLN A 32 17.17 56.04 38.37
C GLN A 32 18.63 56.35 38.68
N ASP A 33 19.22 57.19 37.84
CA ASP A 33 20.06 58.34 38.18
C ASP A 33 20.25 59.10 36.85
N LEU A 34 19.54 60.23 36.65
CA LEU A 34 20.00 61.57 37.00
C LEU A 34 21.27 61.98 36.25
N ASP A 35 21.12 62.21 34.94
CA ASP A 35 21.92 63.23 34.26
C ASP A 35 20.97 64.31 33.73
N GLN A 36 21.13 65.49 34.31
CA GLN A 36 20.44 66.72 33.97
C GLN A 36 20.92 67.18 32.59
N GLU A 37 20.27 66.72 31.53
CA GLU A 37 20.30 67.45 30.26
C GLU A 37 19.47 68.72 30.43
N SER A 38 20.17 69.83 30.59
CA SER A 38 19.64 71.19 30.51
C SER A 38 18.84 71.38 29.21
N PRO A 39 17.51 71.57 29.23
CA PRO A 39 16.67 71.59 28.03
C PRO A 39 16.66 72.94 27.29
N ASN A 40 17.73 73.74 27.44
CA ASN A 40 17.77 75.12 26.96
C ASN A 40 18.92 75.42 25.98
N SER A 41 19.69 74.41 25.55
CA SER A 41 20.75 74.58 24.55
C SER A 41 20.21 74.58 23.11
N ASP A 42 19.30 73.66 22.77
CA ASP A 42 18.87 73.50 21.36
C ASP A 42 17.87 74.55 20.89
N LYS A 43 17.16 75.20 21.83
CA LYS A 43 16.25 76.31 21.52
C LYS A 43 16.96 77.58 21.03
N LEU A 44 18.27 77.72 21.24
CA LEU A 44 19.00 78.88 20.71
C LEU A 44 19.49 78.67 19.27
N GLN A 45 19.55 77.43 18.77
CA GLN A 45 20.13 77.15 17.45
C GLN A 45 19.18 77.47 16.29
N SER A 46 17.87 77.49 16.56
CA SER A 46 16.83 77.74 15.55
C SER A 46 16.18 79.12 15.64
N CYS A 47 16.75 80.05 16.43
CA CYS A 47 16.19 81.39 16.61
C CYS A 47 17.16 82.49 16.16
N LEU A 48 16.62 83.47 15.45
CA LEU A 48 17.39 84.53 14.84
C LEU A 48 17.38 85.80 15.72
N PRO A 49 18.45 86.62 15.68
CA PRO A 49 18.44 87.96 16.26
C PRO A 49 17.26 88.77 15.72
N TYR A 50 16.63 89.59 16.55
CA TYR A 50 15.37 90.29 16.24
C TYR A 50 15.38 90.98 14.87
N LEU A 51 16.39 91.80 14.58
CA LEU A 51 16.47 92.55 13.32
C LEU A 51 16.61 91.63 12.10
N LEU A 52 17.29 90.49 12.27
CA LEU A 52 17.46 89.49 11.22
C LEU A 52 16.16 88.69 11.01
N ALA A 53 15.49 88.29 12.09
CA ALA A 53 14.19 87.62 12.04
C ALA A 53 13.13 88.48 11.34
N THR A 54 13.06 89.77 11.67
CA THR A 54 12.13 90.71 11.03
C THR A 54 12.46 90.95 9.56
N LEU A 55 13.75 91.02 9.20
CA LEU A 55 14.17 91.15 7.81
C LEU A 55 13.75 89.92 6.99
N PHE A 56 13.99 88.72 7.50
CA PHE A 56 13.55 87.48 6.85
C PHE A 56 12.03 87.37 6.80
N ALA A 57 11.31 87.78 7.84
CA ALA A 57 9.84 87.81 7.82
C ALA A 57 9.31 88.75 6.73
N CYS A 58 9.87 89.95 6.56
CA CYS A 58 9.48 90.87 5.47
C CYS A 58 9.77 90.28 4.07
N VAL A 59 10.90 89.59 3.91
CA VAL A 59 11.23 88.91 2.64
C VAL A 59 10.28 87.75 2.37
N LEU A 60 9.92 86.98 3.39
CA LEU A 60 8.93 85.90 3.28
C LEU A 60 7.53 86.43 3.00
N GLU A 61 7.15 87.56 3.60
CA GLU A 61 5.88 88.24 3.32
C GLU A 61 5.81 88.67 1.85
N ASP A 62 6.86 89.32 1.33
CA ASP A 62 6.94 89.67 -0.10
C ASP A 62 6.88 88.41 -0.97
N ALA A 63 7.63 87.35 -0.65
CA ALA A 63 7.59 86.09 -1.38
C ALA A 63 6.20 85.42 -1.37
N LEU A 64 5.49 85.45 -0.24
CA LEU A 64 4.12 84.94 -0.12
C LEU A 64 3.15 85.77 -0.97
N THR A 65 3.29 87.10 -0.98
CA THR A 65 2.46 87.95 -1.85
C THR A 65 2.74 87.66 -3.32
N GLN A 66 3.99 87.47 -3.72
CA GLN A 66 4.37 87.12 -5.09
C GLN A 66 3.86 85.73 -5.48
N LEU A 67 3.95 84.72 -4.61
CA LEU A 67 3.40 83.38 -4.84
C LEU A 67 1.88 83.41 -4.99
N ARG A 68 1.19 84.21 -4.15
CA ARG A 68 -0.26 84.41 -4.26
C ARG A 68 -0.64 85.07 -5.58
N MET A 69 0.06 86.13 -5.97
CA MET A 69 -0.12 86.79 -7.27
C MET A 69 0.12 85.81 -8.42
N LEU A 70 1.18 85.01 -8.37
CA LEU A 70 1.46 83.99 -9.38
C LEU A 70 0.36 82.92 -9.44
N GLY A 71 -0.19 82.51 -8.30
CA GLY A 71 -1.31 81.56 -8.21
C GLY A 71 -2.62 82.12 -8.77
N GLU A 72 -2.89 83.41 -8.55
CA GLU A 72 -4.09 84.10 -9.02
C GLU A 72 -4.01 84.53 -10.50
N CYS A 73 -2.82 84.89 -11.00
CA CYS A 73 -2.62 85.30 -12.39
C CYS A 73 -2.55 84.10 -13.38
N ASN A 74 -2.39 82.88 -12.88
CA ASN A 74 -2.26 81.68 -13.72
C ASN A 74 -3.62 81.10 -14.13
N ASN A 75 -4.38 81.91 -14.86
CA ASN A 75 -5.74 81.60 -15.29
C ASN A 75 -5.79 80.39 -16.23
N GLU A 76 -4.78 80.23 -17.08
CA GLU A 76 -4.70 79.11 -18.02
C GLU A 76 -4.60 77.75 -17.30
N LEU A 77 -3.68 77.60 -16.34
CA LEU A 77 -3.57 76.36 -15.56
C LEU A 77 -4.81 76.10 -14.70
N ARG A 78 -5.45 77.16 -14.18
CA ARG A 78 -6.71 77.03 -13.43
C ARG A 78 -7.83 76.52 -14.34
N ILE A 79 -7.95 77.05 -15.56
CA ILE A 79 -8.90 76.57 -16.56
C ILE A 79 -8.61 75.11 -16.91
N ILE A 80 -7.36 74.77 -17.22
CA ILE A 80 -6.96 73.40 -17.56
C ILE A 80 -7.32 72.43 -16.41
N LYS A 81 -6.98 72.78 -15.16
CA LYS A 81 -7.36 71.96 -13.99
C LYS A 81 -8.88 71.81 -13.84
N THR A 82 -9.64 72.89 -14.00
CA THR A 82 -11.11 72.78 -13.94
C THR A 82 -11.69 71.94 -15.08
N MET A 83 -11.04 71.91 -16.25
CA MET A 83 -11.43 71.09 -17.37
C MET A 83 -11.10 69.60 -17.15
N THR A 84 -9.96 69.29 -16.52
CA THR A 84 -9.62 67.91 -16.18
C THR A 84 -10.48 67.39 -15.02
N ASP A 85 -10.79 68.24 -14.04
CA ASP A 85 -11.68 67.94 -12.92
C ASP A 85 -13.17 68.02 -13.29
N ILE A 86 -13.53 68.39 -14.52
CA ILE A 86 -14.93 68.70 -14.89
C ILE A 86 -15.87 67.52 -14.66
N SER A 87 -15.38 66.30 -14.84
CA SER A 87 -16.11 65.06 -14.60
C SER A 87 -16.42 64.89 -13.10
N ASN A 88 -15.44 65.19 -12.24
CA ASN A 88 -15.57 65.14 -10.79
C ASN A 88 -16.47 66.28 -10.27
N LEU A 89 -16.32 67.49 -10.81
CA LEU A 89 -17.14 68.65 -10.45
C LEU A 89 -18.61 68.46 -10.87
N ARG A 90 -18.87 67.85 -12.04
CA ARG A 90 -20.22 67.48 -12.47
C ARG A 90 -20.81 66.41 -11.54
N ALA A 91 -20.03 65.39 -11.19
CA ALA A 91 -20.45 64.36 -10.24
C ALA A 91 -20.84 64.96 -8.88
N MET A 92 -20.03 65.87 -8.34
CA MET A 92 -20.35 66.59 -7.10
C MET A 92 -21.61 67.46 -7.22
N LYS A 93 -21.76 68.22 -8.31
CA LYS A 93 -22.94 69.08 -8.53
C LYS A 93 -24.25 68.30 -8.57
N PHE A 94 -24.25 67.10 -9.15
CA PHE A 94 -25.44 66.26 -9.29
C PHE A 94 -25.54 65.15 -8.24
N LYS A 95 -24.65 65.13 -7.22
CA LYS A 95 -24.57 64.08 -6.18
C LYS A 95 -24.45 62.66 -6.75
N ILE A 96 -23.85 62.53 -7.94
CA ILE A 96 -23.58 61.23 -8.56
C ILE A 96 -22.28 60.69 -7.95
N LYS A 97 -22.29 59.43 -7.49
CA LYS A 97 -21.08 58.79 -6.95
C LYS A 97 -20.02 58.76 -8.07
N PRO A 98 -18.83 59.36 -7.89
CA PRO A 98 -17.81 59.34 -8.92
C PRO A 98 -17.44 57.89 -9.25
N CYS A 99 -17.32 57.59 -10.54
CA CYS A 99 -17.00 56.25 -11.02
C CYS A 99 -15.56 55.91 -10.60
N SER A 100 -15.40 55.20 -9.48
CA SER A 100 -14.11 54.64 -9.11
C SER A 100 -13.80 53.55 -10.12
N ILE A 101 -12.94 53.86 -11.09
CA ILE A 101 -12.28 52.83 -11.90
C ILE A 101 -11.70 51.83 -10.89
N PRO A 102 -11.97 50.51 -11.02
CA PRO A 102 -11.32 49.51 -10.19
C PRO A 102 -9.83 49.60 -10.49
N GLN A 103 -9.08 50.29 -9.62
CA GLN A 103 -7.64 50.38 -9.74
C GLN A 103 -7.08 49.05 -9.26
N ASP A 104 -6.65 48.23 -10.21
CA ASP A 104 -5.64 47.22 -9.92
C ASP A 104 -4.36 47.99 -9.47
N PRO A 105 -3.95 47.89 -8.19
CA PRO A 105 -3.00 48.83 -7.60
C PRO A 105 -1.62 48.79 -8.25
N LEU A 106 -1.26 47.72 -8.97
CA LEU A 106 -0.02 47.63 -9.74
C LEU A 106 -0.10 48.28 -11.12
N ALA A 107 -1.28 48.33 -11.76
CA ALA A 107 -1.44 48.92 -13.10
C ALA A 107 -1.53 50.46 -13.03
N ALA A 108 -2.08 51.01 -11.93
CA ALA A 108 -2.21 52.45 -11.73
C ALA A 108 -0.85 53.16 -11.54
N ALA A 109 0.16 52.49 -10.96
CA ALA A 109 1.44 53.11 -10.65
C ALA A 109 2.30 53.44 -11.88
N SER A 110 2.23 52.67 -12.98
CA SER A 110 3.07 52.92 -14.17
C SER A 110 2.39 53.80 -15.23
N LEU A 111 1.05 53.75 -15.33
CA LEU A 111 0.29 54.49 -16.33
C LEU A 111 -0.20 55.86 -15.85
N SER A 112 -0.21 56.13 -14.53
CA SER A 112 -0.74 57.37 -13.95
C SER A 112 0.29 58.49 -13.79
N LEU A 113 1.61 58.21 -13.80
CA LEU A 113 2.62 59.25 -13.60
C LEU A 113 2.69 60.26 -14.74
N ASP A 114 2.37 59.82 -15.97
CA ASP A 114 2.37 60.67 -17.17
C ASP A 114 1.03 61.35 -17.46
N SER A 115 -0.01 61.02 -16.70
CA SER A 115 -1.31 61.66 -16.83
C SER A 115 -1.19 63.15 -16.49
N MET A 116 -1.75 63.99 -17.37
CA MET A 116 -1.84 65.44 -17.13
C MET A 116 -2.55 65.76 -15.80
N GLN A 117 -3.51 64.92 -15.40
CA GLN A 117 -4.19 65.05 -14.10
C GLN A 117 -3.21 64.91 -12.93
N HIS A 118 -2.37 63.87 -12.93
CA HIS A 118 -1.38 63.65 -11.88
C HIS A 118 -0.36 64.79 -11.81
N LYS A 119 0.08 65.31 -12.97
CA LYS A 119 1.00 66.47 -13.03
C LYS A 119 0.37 67.73 -12.43
N LEU A 120 -0.92 67.99 -12.70
CA LEU A 120 -1.66 69.13 -12.15
C LEU A 120 -1.97 68.98 -10.65
N ASP A 121 -2.30 67.77 -10.20
CA ASP A 121 -2.56 67.48 -8.79
C ASP A 121 -1.28 67.54 -7.96
N LYS A 122 -0.17 66.99 -8.48
CA LYS A 122 1.16 67.14 -7.88
C LYS A 122 1.55 68.61 -7.77
N LEU A 123 1.43 69.38 -8.85
CA LEU A 123 1.78 70.80 -8.86
C LEU A 123 0.92 71.58 -7.85
N ALA A 124 -0.37 71.27 -7.72
CA ALA A 124 -1.23 71.87 -6.70
C ALA A 124 -0.84 71.47 -5.27
N ALA A 125 -0.42 70.22 -5.06
CA ALA A 125 0.08 69.74 -3.77
C ALA A 125 1.42 70.40 -3.41
N ASP A 126 2.36 70.49 -4.35
CA ASP A 126 3.67 71.14 -4.19
C ASP A 126 3.50 72.63 -3.88
N ARG A 127 2.59 73.34 -4.57
CA ARG A 127 2.26 74.74 -4.26
C ARG A 127 1.73 74.90 -2.85
N LYS A 128 0.75 74.07 -2.47
CA LYS A 128 0.16 74.11 -1.13
C LYS A 128 1.23 73.81 -0.06
N PHE A 129 2.09 72.83 -0.31
CA PHE A 129 3.19 72.49 0.59
C PHE A 129 4.17 73.66 0.77
N CYS A 130 4.58 74.31 -0.32
CA CYS A 130 5.41 75.51 -0.25
C CYS A 130 4.69 76.64 0.50
N ASP A 131 3.41 76.89 0.23
CA ASP A 131 2.62 77.92 0.91
C ASP A 131 2.51 77.62 2.42
N ASP A 132 2.21 76.37 2.80
CA ASP A 132 2.06 75.97 4.21
C ASP A 132 3.40 76.11 4.97
N ILE A 133 4.53 75.76 4.34
CA ILE A 133 5.87 75.96 4.93
C ILE A 133 6.22 77.43 5.05
N LEU A 134 6.02 78.21 3.98
CA LEU A 134 6.38 79.63 3.97
C LEU A 134 5.49 80.44 4.93
N ILE A 135 4.20 80.11 5.03
CA ILE A 135 3.29 80.72 6.01
C ILE A 135 3.68 80.31 7.44
N GLY A 136 3.94 79.01 7.67
CA GLY A 136 4.34 78.51 8.99
C GLY A 136 5.64 79.16 9.47
N THR A 137 6.64 79.23 8.60
CA THR A 137 7.94 79.86 8.90
C THR A 137 7.84 81.38 9.05
N TYR A 138 7.02 82.06 8.24
CA TYR A 138 6.71 83.48 8.41
C TYR A 138 6.09 83.76 9.77
N LEU A 139 5.07 82.98 10.17
CA LEU A 139 4.39 83.15 11.46
C LEU A 139 5.34 82.88 12.64
N GLU A 140 6.16 81.83 12.57
CA GLU A 140 7.16 81.53 13.60
C GLU A 140 8.26 82.60 13.70
N LEU A 141 8.71 83.17 12.58
CA LEU A 141 9.70 84.24 12.57
C LEU A 141 9.13 85.57 13.08
N ALA A 142 7.87 85.87 12.78
CA ALA A 142 7.18 87.08 13.21
C ALA A 142 6.82 87.06 14.70
N LEU A 143 6.44 85.90 15.25
CA LEU A 143 5.96 85.76 16.63
C LEU A 143 7.08 85.31 17.59
N ASP A 144 7.78 84.24 17.24
CA ASP A 144 8.71 83.55 18.14
C ASP A 144 10.19 83.79 17.79
N ARG A 145 10.45 84.35 16.60
CA ARG A 145 11.78 84.58 16.00
C ARG A 145 12.55 83.29 15.71
N CYS A 146 11.84 82.18 15.51
CA CYS A 146 12.43 80.88 15.24
C CYS A 146 11.92 80.31 13.91
N PHE A 147 12.58 79.26 13.39
CA PHE A 147 12.24 78.65 12.10
C PHE A 147 12.12 77.11 12.18
N ASN A 148 11.53 76.63 13.28
CA ASN A 148 11.41 75.20 13.57
C ASN A 148 10.58 74.45 12.53
N THR A 149 9.55 75.07 11.96
CA THR A 149 8.74 74.49 10.87
C THR A 149 9.60 74.17 9.64
N MET A 150 10.57 75.03 9.29
CA MET A 150 11.47 74.77 8.16
C MET A 150 12.45 73.63 8.47
N MET A 151 13.01 73.62 9.69
CA MET A 151 13.93 72.57 10.12
C MET A 151 13.25 71.21 10.20
N ALA A 152 12.04 71.15 10.76
CA ALA A 152 11.27 69.93 10.87
C ALA A 152 10.87 69.38 9.49
N THR A 153 10.51 70.26 8.55
CA THR A 153 10.18 69.84 7.17
C THR A 153 11.41 69.40 6.39
N SER A 154 12.56 70.06 6.56
CA SER A 154 13.83 69.60 5.99
C SER A 154 14.23 68.23 6.53
N GLN A 155 14.16 68.03 7.85
CA GLN A 155 14.46 66.75 8.49
C GLN A 155 13.51 65.65 8.00
N HIS A 156 12.21 65.93 7.90
CA HIS A 156 11.25 64.98 7.37
C HIS A 156 11.56 64.57 5.92
N ILE A 157 12.03 65.49 5.08
CA ILE A 157 12.46 65.18 3.70
C ILE A 157 13.69 64.26 3.72
N GLU A 158 14.68 64.56 4.57
CA GLU A 158 15.87 63.73 4.71
C GLU A 158 15.53 62.32 5.22
N ASP A 159 14.67 62.21 6.23
CA ASP A 159 14.21 60.94 6.78
C ASP A 159 13.44 60.12 5.72
N GLN A 160 12.59 60.79 4.93
CA GLN A 160 11.84 60.14 3.86
C GLN A 160 12.77 59.62 2.76
N GLU A 161 13.82 60.36 2.41
CA GLU A 161 14.81 59.92 1.42
C GLU A 161 15.65 58.76 1.94
N ALA A 162 16.09 58.82 3.21
CA ALA A 162 16.78 57.72 3.88
C ALA A 162 15.92 56.45 3.90
N TYR A 163 14.62 56.58 4.20
CA TYR A 163 13.68 55.46 4.16
C TYR A 163 13.52 54.88 2.75
N ARG A 164 13.42 55.73 1.72
CA ARG A 164 13.35 55.28 0.31
C ARG A 164 14.61 54.54 -0.11
N MET A 165 15.79 55.02 0.28
CA MET A 165 17.06 54.34 0.01
C MET A 165 17.10 52.97 0.72
N ALA A 166 16.74 52.91 2.00
CA ALA A 166 16.69 51.64 2.74
C ALA A 166 15.71 50.64 2.10
N LEU A 167 14.55 51.10 1.63
CA LEU A 167 13.59 50.26 0.94
C LEU A 167 14.13 49.73 -0.40
N ALA A 168 14.85 50.56 -1.16
CA ALA A 168 15.48 50.15 -2.41
C ALA A 168 16.57 49.08 -2.20
N ASP A 169 17.37 49.23 -1.14
CA ASP A 169 18.39 48.25 -0.76
C ASP A 169 17.76 46.90 -0.36
N GLU A 170 16.69 46.94 0.45
CA GLU A 170 15.94 45.74 0.82
C GLU A 170 15.27 45.09 -0.40
N GLU A 171 14.75 45.86 -1.34
CA GLU A 171 14.24 45.32 -2.61
C GLU A 171 15.35 44.63 -3.41
N ALA A 172 16.54 45.23 -3.49
CA ALA A 172 17.69 44.65 -4.18
C ALA A 172 18.14 43.33 -3.53
N LYS A 173 18.21 43.28 -2.20
CA LYS A 173 18.50 42.04 -1.43
C LYS A 173 17.43 40.97 -1.70
N ASN A 174 16.16 41.33 -1.64
CA ASN A 174 15.05 40.41 -1.93
C ASN A 174 15.11 39.87 -3.36
N LYS A 175 15.48 40.71 -4.34
CA LYS A 175 15.66 40.29 -5.73
C LYS A 175 16.87 39.36 -5.90
N ALA A 176 17.94 39.54 -5.13
CA ALA A 176 19.07 38.62 -5.11
C ALA A 176 18.67 37.28 -4.46
N LEU A 177 18.01 37.31 -3.31
CA LEU A 177 17.53 36.12 -2.61
C LEU A 177 16.58 35.28 -3.46
N ARG A 178 15.61 35.92 -4.14
CA ARG A 178 14.71 35.21 -5.07
C ARG A 178 15.47 34.50 -6.21
N ARG A 179 16.53 35.12 -6.74
CA ARG A 179 17.36 34.50 -7.77
C ARG A 179 18.11 33.28 -7.24
N GLU A 180 18.67 33.37 -6.03
CA GLU A 180 19.38 32.25 -5.41
C GLU A 180 18.43 31.10 -5.06
N LEU A 181 17.26 31.39 -4.47
CA LEU A 181 16.24 30.38 -4.19
C LEU A 181 15.76 29.66 -5.46
N MET A 182 15.57 30.40 -6.56
CA MET A 182 15.25 29.78 -7.86
C MET A 182 16.36 28.87 -8.38
N LYS A 183 17.63 29.25 -8.17
CA LYS A 183 18.79 28.42 -8.53
C LYS A 183 18.83 27.14 -7.69
N GLN A 184 18.62 27.24 -6.38
CA GLN A 184 18.54 26.10 -5.47
C GLN A 184 17.38 25.16 -5.85
N LEU A 185 16.19 25.69 -6.15
CA LEU A 185 15.06 24.89 -6.63
C LEU A 185 15.40 24.13 -7.92
N ARG A 186 16.11 24.78 -8.84
CA ARG A 186 16.55 24.13 -10.08
C ARG A 186 17.57 23.03 -9.84
N GLN A 187 18.53 23.25 -8.94
CA GLN A 187 19.52 22.25 -8.53
C GLN A 187 18.85 21.05 -7.86
N GLN A 188 17.94 21.29 -6.91
CA GLN A 188 17.17 20.24 -6.24
C GLN A 188 16.34 19.42 -7.23
N ARG A 189 15.66 20.07 -8.17
CA ARG A 189 14.92 19.38 -9.23
C ARG A 189 15.84 18.49 -10.08
N ASN A 190 17.01 18.98 -10.45
CA ASN A 190 17.97 18.20 -11.24
C ASN A 190 18.51 17.02 -10.42
N HIS A 191 18.85 17.23 -9.15
CA HIS A 191 19.31 16.18 -8.26
C HIS A 191 18.26 15.07 -8.09
N ILE A 192 17.01 15.43 -7.78
CA ILE A 192 15.88 14.48 -7.70
C ILE A 192 15.74 13.69 -9.00
N LYS A 193 15.87 14.36 -10.16
CA LYS A 193 15.81 13.70 -11.46
C LYS A 193 16.92 12.67 -11.65
N THR A 194 18.16 13.01 -11.28
CA THR A 194 19.31 12.08 -11.36
C THR A 194 19.11 10.89 -10.43
N VAL A 195 18.74 11.13 -9.17
CA VAL A 195 18.48 10.06 -8.19
C VAL A 195 17.38 9.13 -8.70
N ALA A 196 16.29 9.67 -9.26
CA ALA A 196 15.21 8.86 -9.82
C ALA A 196 15.72 7.92 -10.95
N TYR A 197 16.52 8.44 -11.88
CA TYR A 197 17.10 7.61 -12.94
C TYR A 197 18.05 6.53 -12.41
N ASP A 198 18.89 6.86 -11.44
CA ASP A 198 19.81 5.90 -10.84
C ASP A 198 19.03 4.81 -10.09
N THR A 199 17.97 5.17 -9.38
CA THR A 199 17.10 4.20 -8.70
C THR A 199 16.35 3.31 -9.69
N ASP A 200 15.84 3.86 -10.80
CA ASP A 200 15.17 3.08 -11.83
C ASP A 200 16.13 2.07 -12.47
N LEU A 201 17.37 2.49 -12.74
CA LEU A 201 18.42 1.60 -13.23
C LEU A 201 18.71 0.46 -12.25
N ILE A 202 18.82 0.75 -10.95
CA ILE A 202 19.03 -0.28 -9.91
C ILE A 202 17.84 -1.24 -9.86
N ILE A 203 16.61 -0.72 -9.93
CA ILE A 203 15.39 -1.53 -9.95
C ILE A 203 15.42 -2.50 -11.14
N ASP A 204 15.79 -2.04 -12.33
CA ASP A 204 15.83 -2.88 -13.52
C ASP A 204 16.93 -3.96 -13.44
N GLN A 205 18.09 -3.62 -12.88
CA GLN A 205 19.14 -4.61 -12.60
C GLN A 205 18.66 -5.67 -11.60
N LEU A 206 17.94 -5.27 -10.56
CA LEU A 206 17.39 -6.20 -9.57
C LEU A 206 16.30 -7.09 -10.18
N LYS A 207 15.43 -6.55 -11.03
CA LYS A 207 14.43 -7.35 -11.76
C LYS A 207 15.10 -8.44 -12.60
N SER A 208 16.09 -8.07 -13.40
CA SER A 208 16.84 -9.05 -14.22
C SER A 208 17.48 -10.14 -13.36
N LYS A 209 18.09 -9.78 -12.21
CA LYS A 209 18.65 -10.77 -11.27
C LYS A 209 17.58 -11.70 -10.67
N VAL A 210 16.39 -11.18 -10.37
CA VAL A 210 15.28 -11.98 -9.83
C VAL A 210 14.74 -12.93 -10.91
N GLU A 211 14.60 -12.47 -12.15
CA GLU A 211 14.18 -13.29 -13.29
C GLU A 211 15.19 -14.42 -13.56
N ASP A 212 16.49 -14.11 -13.57
CA ASP A 212 17.56 -15.11 -13.73
C ASP A 212 17.54 -16.13 -12.59
N ALA A 213 17.35 -15.67 -11.35
CA ALA A 213 17.26 -16.56 -10.19
C ALA A 213 16.02 -17.48 -10.27
N ALA A 214 14.88 -16.96 -10.71
CA ALA A 214 13.66 -17.74 -10.90
C ALA A 214 13.84 -18.80 -11.99
N LEU A 215 14.43 -18.45 -13.13
CA LEU A 215 14.71 -19.36 -14.23
C LEU A 215 15.70 -20.47 -13.81
N ASN A 216 16.75 -20.10 -13.07
CA ASN A 216 17.71 -21.07 -12.54
C ASN A 216 17.05 -22.02 -11.52
N ALA A 217 16.19 -21.50 -10.64
CA ALA A 217 15.44 -22.32 -9.69
C ALA A 217 14.49 -23.31 -10.41
N GLU A 218 13.79 -22.86 -11.45
CA GLU A 218 12.92 -23.72 -12.26
C GLU A 218 13.74 -24.81 -12.98
N THR A 219 14.87 -24.43 -13.59
CA THR A 219 15.75 -25.38 -14.29
C THR A 219 16.28 -26.45 -13.33
N ARG A 220 16.72 -26.05 -12.13
CA ARG A 220 17.16 -26.97 -11.07
C ARG A 220 16.01 -27.85 -10.59
N GLY A 221 14.81 -27.29 -10.41
CA GLY A 221 13.61 -28.03 -10.04
C GLY A 221 13.27 -29.13 -11.04
N ARG A 222 13.27 -28.80 -12.34
CA ARG A 222 13.06 -29.78 -13.43
C ARG A 222 14.13 -30.87 -13.42
N TYR A 223 15.40 -30.50 -13.24
CA TYR A 223 16.50 -31.45 -13.15
C TYR A 223 16.31 -32.44 -11.99
N ILE A 224 16.00 -31.95 -10.79
CA ILE A 224 15.79 -32.79 -9.60
C ILE A 224 14.60 -33.74 -9.80
N THR A 225 13.47 -33.25 -10.31
CA THR A 225 12.29 -34.08 -10.57
C THR A 225 12.58 -35.18 -11.58
N ASN A 226 13.25 -34.85 -12.68
CA ASN A 226 13.63 -35.84 -13.69
C ASN A 226 14.64 -36.86 -13.15
N TRP A 227 15.61 -36.41 -12.35
CA TRP A 227 16.58 -37.29 -11.71
C TRP A 227 15.90 -38.25 -10.72
N GLN A 228 15.01 -37.73 -9.88
CA GLN A 228 14.24 -38.54 -8.94
C GLN A 228 13.36 -39.55 -9.68
N ARG A 229 12.69 -39.13 -10.76
CA ARG A 229 11.88 -40.01 -11.59
C ARG A 229 12.70 -41.14 -12.20
N ALA A 230 13.81 -40.81 -12.87
CA ALA A 230 14.70 -41.81 -13.47
C ALA A 230 15.22 -42.82 -12.44
N ARG A 231 15.55 -42.34 -11.23
CA ARG A 231 15.99 -43.19 -10.13
C ARG A 231 14.88 -44.12 -9.62
N SER A 232 13.67 -43.60 -9.47
CA SER A 232 12.50 -44.41 -9.09
C SER A 232 12.17 -45.46 -10.15
N GLU A 233 12.19 -45.08 -11.44
CA GLU A 233 11.99 -45.99 -12.56
C GLU A 233 13.07 -47.09 -12.58
N GLN A 234 14.34 -46.73 -12.36
CA GLN A 234 15.43 -47.70 -12.25
C GLN A 234 15.24 -48.67 -11.08
N HIS A 235 14.85 -48.16 -9.90
CA HIS A 235 14.59 -49.01 -8.74
C HIS A 235 13.40 -49.94 -8.98
N GLN A 236 12.32 -49.43 -9.55
CA GLN A 236 11.15 -50.24 -9.91
C GLN A 236 11.51 -51.35 -10.88
N GLN A 237 12.31 -51.06 -11.91
CA GLN A 237 12.80 -52.06 -12.84
C GLN A 237 13.67 -53.11 -12.14
N THR A 238 14.59 -52.69 -11.28
CA THR A 238 15.47 -53.62 -10.54
C THR A 238 14.67 -54.56 -9.64
N ILE A 239 13.65 -54.02 -8.95
CA ILE A 239 12.74 -54.81 -8.13
C ILE A 239 12.00 -55.81 -9.02
N GLN A 240 11.40 -55.35 -10.12
CA GLN A 240 10.68 -56.20 -11.06
C GLN A 240 11.55 -57.33 -11.63
N ASP A 241 12.79 -57.03 -12.03
CA ASP A 241 13.73 -58.02 -12.55
C ASP A 241 14.05 -59.07 -11.47
N SER A 242 14.20 -58.66 -10.21
CA SER A 242 14.47 -59.57 -9.10
C SER A 242 13.25 -60.40 -8.64
N GLU A 243 12.05 -59.85 -8.77
CA GLU A 243 10.79 -60.47 -8.32
C GLU A 243 10.15 -61.34 -9.39
N SER A 244 10.38 -61.06 -10.68
CA SER A 244 9.78 -61.78 -11.81
C SER A 244 9.99 -63.31 -11.74
N GLY A 245 11.22 -63.75 -11.52
CA GLY A 245 11.54 -65.19 -11.42
C GLY A 245 10.81 -65.88 -10.24
N PRO A 246 10.91 -65.37 -9.00
CA PRO A 246 10.11 -65.86 -7.88
C PRO A 246 8.60 -65.83 -8.13
N SER A 247 8.06 -64.76 -8.72
CA SER A 247 6.64 -64.62 -9.04
C SER A 247 6.17 -65.68 -10.04
N GLU A 248 6.92 -65.92 -11.12
CA GLU A 248 6.62 -66.98 -12.10
C GLU A 248 6.66 -68.38 -11.45
N ASN A 249 7.64 -68.62 -10.57
CA ASN A 249 7.72 -69.89 -9.83
C ASN A 249 6.52 -70.08 -8.89
N ILE A 250 6.11 -69.03 -8.17
CA ILE A 250 4.93 -69.06 -7.31
C ILE A 250 3.69 -69.39 -8.14
N GLU A 251 3.46 -68.71 -9.26
CA GLU A 251 2.32 -68.97 -10.15
C GLU A 251 2.33 -70.41 -10.70
N TYR A 252 3.50 -70.92 -11.10
CA TYR A 252 3.65 -72.30 -11.54
C TYR A 252 3.23 -73.31 -10.46
N TYR A 253 3.71 -73.11 -9.21
CA TYR A 253 3.36 -74.01 -8.11
C TYR A 253 1.90 -73.86 -7.68
N GLU A 254 1.32 -72.65 -7.70
CA GLU A 254 -0.11 -72.44 -7.44
C GLU A 254 -1.00 -73.20 -8.44
N LEU A 255 -0.67 -73.12 -9.73
CA LEU A 255 -1.39 -73.85 -10.77
C LEU A 255 -1.27 -75.37 -10.58
N ARG A 256 -0.05 -75.84 -10.29
CA ARG A 256 0.23 -77.25 -10.05
C ARG A 256 -0.52 -77.77 -8.82
N THR A 257 -0.46 -77.05 -7.71
CA THR A 257 -1.19 -77.42 -6.48
C THR A 257 -2.69 -77.43 -6.71
N SER A 258 -3.23 -76.46 -7.47
CA SER A 258 -4.66 -76.44 -7.84
C SER A 258 -5.06 -77.66 -8.67
N GLN A 259 -4.21 -78.08 -9.60
CA GLN A 259 -4.42 -79.30 -10.38
C GLN A 259 -4.35 -80.55 -9.51
N GLU A 260 -3.36 -80.66 -8.63
CA GLU A 260 -3.22 -81.78 -7.70
C GLU A 260 -4.43 -81.88 -6.76
N GLN A 261 -4.92 -80.76 -6.23
CA GLN A 261 -6.15 -80.70 -5.42
C GLN A 261 -7.37 -81.20 -6.19
N ARG A 262 -7.50 -80.82 -7.46
CA ARG A 262 -8.59 -81.31 -8.32
C ARG A 262 -8.50 -82.82 -8.52
N ILE A 263 -7.33 -83.34 -8.89
CA ILE A 263 -7.12 -84.79 -9.06
C ILE A 263 -7.41 -85.53 -7.75
N HIS A 264 -6.94 -85.00 -6.62
CA HIS A 264 -7.20 -85.56 -5.31
C HIS A 264 -8.71 -85.67 -5.03
N SER A 265 -9.49 -84.61 -5.29
CA SER A 265 -10.95 -84.63 -5.12
C SER A 265 -11.64 -85.66 -6.02
N GLU A 266 -11.14 -85.86 -7.25
CA GLU A 266 -11.68 -86.86 -8.18
C GLU A 266 -11.35 -88.30 -7.72
N VAL A 267 -10.12 -88.53 -7.23
CA VAL A 267 -9.71 -89.81 -6.65
C VAL A 267 -10.53 -90.13 -5.40
N GLU A 268 -10.70 -89.17 -4.50
CA GLU A 268 -11.56 -89.34 -3.31
C GLU A 268 -13.00 -89.67 -3.71
N LEU A 269 -13.56 -89.00 -4.72
CA LEU A 269 -14.89 -89.30 -5.24
C LEU A 269 -14.97 -90.74 -5.77
N LEU A 270 -13.99 -91.18 -6.57
CA LEU A 270 -13.94 -92.53 -7.12
C LEU A 270 -13.79 -93.59 -6.03
N VAL A 271 -12.93 -93.35 -5.05
CA VAL A 271 -12.76 -94.23 -3.88
C VAL A 271 -14.07 -94.33 -3.10
N ASN A 272 -14.75 -93.21 -2.87
CA ASN A 272 -16.06 -93.21 -2.21
C ASN A 272 -17.11 -93.99 -3.01
N ILE A 273 -17.16 -93.86 -4.33
CA ILE A 273 -18.05 -94.67 -5.20
C ILE A 273 -17.70 -96.16 -5.06
N PHE A 274 -16.43 -96.52 -5.08
CA PHE A 274 -15.99 -97.92 -4.94
C PHE A 274 -16.37 -98.52 -3.58
N ILE A 275 -16.15 -97.77 -2.49
CA ILE A 275 -16.57 -98.19 -1.13
C ILE A 275 -18.08 -98.43 -1.10
N ASN A 276 -18.89 -97.49 -1.62
CA ASN A 276 -20.35 -97.63 -1.67
C ASN A 276 -20.81 -98.84 -2.50
N LEU A 277 -20.16 -99.12 -3.62
CA LEU A 277 -20.46 -100.30 -4.45
C LEU A 277 -20.13 -101.60 -3.71
N ALA A 278 -18.97 -101.68 -3.05
CA ALA A 278 -18.59 -102.85 -2.26
C ALA A 278 -19.54 -103.08 -1.09
N GLU A 279 -19.96 -102.03 -0.39
CA GLU A 279 -21.00 -102.11 0.65
C GLU A 279 -22.31 -102.63 0.06
N HIS A 280 -22.72 -102.13 -1.10
CA HIS A 280 -23.94 -102.58 -1.77
C HIS A 280 -23.84 -104.05 -2.22
N GLU A 281 -22.69 -104.52 -2.71
CA GLU A 281 -22.46 -105.94 -3.03
C GLU A 281 -22.59 -106.83 -1.79
N ILE A 282 -22.01 -106.45 -0.66
CA ILE A 282 -22.15 -107.17 0.61
C ILE A 282 -23.63 -107.21 1.04
N LEU A 283 -24.34 -106.08 0.95
CA LEU A 283 -25.77 -106.01 1.26
C LEU A 283 -26.60 -106.92 0.32
N MET A 284 -26.31 -106.94 -0.98
CA MET A 284 -26.96 -107.83 -1.95
C MET A 284 -26.69 -109.30 -1.66
N ALA A 285 -25.45 -109.66 -1.35
CA ALA A 285 -25.09 -111.04 -0.98
C ALA A 285 -25.82 -111.49 0.29
N ASN A 286 -25.86 -110.62 1.31
CA ASN A 286 -26.65 -110.86 2.52
C ASN A 286 -28.15 -111.01 2.22
N TRP A 287 -28.69 -110.21 1.30
CA TRP A 287 -30.09 -110.30 0.87
C TRP A 287 -30.41 -111.58 0.09
N ILE A 288 -29.52 -112.03 -0.79
CA ILE A 288 -29.65 -113.32 -1.51
C ILE A 288 -29.64 -114.47 -0.51
N LYS A 289 -28.67 -114.47 0.43
CA LYS A 289 -28.59 -115.47 1.50
C LYS A 289 -29.87 -115.51 2.33
N PHE A 290 -30.41 -114.35 2.71
CA PHE A 290 -31.68 -114.24 3.41
C PHE A 290 -32.85 -114.84 2.61
N LYS A 291 -32.91 -114.60 1.29
CA LYS A 291 -33.93 -115.21 0.40
C LYS A 291 -33.79 -116.73 0.33
N ASP A 292 -32.57 -117.25 0.18
CA ASP A 292 -32.30 -118.68 0.11
C ASP A 292 -32.62 -119.40 1.42
N ASP A 293 -32.25 -118.81 2.56
CA ASP A 293 -32.60 -119.32 3.89
C ASP A 293 -34.13 -119.33 4.07
N ARG A 294 -34.82 -118.27 3.63
CA ARG A 294 -36.29 -118.21 3.64
C ARG A 294 -36.93 -119.25 2.72
N ALA A 295 -36.39 -119.46 1.52
CA ALA A 295 -36.86 -120.48 0.60
C ALA A 295 -36.67 -121.89 1.17
N ARG A 296 -35.51 -122.16 1.79
CA ARG A 296 -35.25 -123.41 2.52
C ARG A 296 -36.21 -123.60 3.70
N ALA A 297 -36.49 -122.55 4.47
CA ALA A 297 -37.45 -122.60 5.56
C ALA A 297 -38.88 -122.91 5.07
N LEU A 298 -39.31 -122.30 3.96
CA LEU A 298 -40.59 -122.59 3.32
C LEU A 298 -40.65 -124.02 2.77
N ALA A 299 -39.58 -124.50 2.11
CA ALA A 299 -39.49 -125.87 1.62
C ALA A 299 -39.55 -126.88 2.78
N TYR A 300 -38.88 -126.59 3.90
CA TYR A 300 -38.96 -127.40 5.10
C TYR A 300 -40.37 -127.39 5.70
N GLN A 301 -41.04 -126.24 5.78
CA GLN A 301 -42.45 -126.18 6.20
C GLN A 301 -43.38 -126.94 5.26
N GLN A 302 -43.17 -126.85 3.94
CA GLN A 302 -43.93 -127.63 2.96
C GLN A 302 -43.69 -129.14 3.12
N LEU A 303 -42.45 -129.55 3.40
CA LEU A 303 -42.13 -130.95 3.68
C LEU A 303 -42.81 -131.40 4.98
N MET A 304 -42.75 -130.59 6.04
CA MET A 304 -43.40 -130.89 7.31
C MET A 304 -44.92 -130.93 7.20
N THR A 305 -45.54 -130.02 6.46
CA THR A 305 -46.98 -130.05 6.19
C THR A 305 -47.36 -131.25 5.32
N LYS A 306 -46.60 -131.58 4.27
CA LYS A 306 -46.80 -132.82 3.50
C LYS A 306 -46.66 -134.07 4.36
N SER A 307 -45.64 -134.11 5.23
CA SER A 307 -45.41 -135.20 6.17
C SER A 307 -46.55 -135.30 7.18
N ALA A 308 -47.02 -134.17 7.72
CA ALA A 308 -48.16 -134.10 8.62
C ALA A 308 -49.46 -134.53 7.92
N ILE A 309 -49.66 -134.21 6.63
CA ILE A 309 -50.78 -134.69 5.82
C ILE A 309 -50.69 -136.21 5.62
N ILE A 310 -49.50 -136.75 5.35
CA ILE A 310 -49.27 -138.20 5.24
C ILE A 310 -49.54 -138.89 6.57
N VAL A 311 -49.07 -138.33 7.69
CA VAL A 311 -49.34 -138.85 9.04
C VAL A 311 -50.83 -138.73 9.36
N GLN A 312 -51.50 -137.62 9.04
CA GLN A 312 -52.95 -137.50 9.17
C GLN A 312 -53.70 -138.50 8.30
N ALA A 313 -53.25 -138.76 7.07
CA ALA A 313 -53.83 -139.77 6.17
C ALA A 313 -53.59 -141.19 6.71
N TRP A 314 -52.41 -141.46 7.28
CA TRP A 314 -52.07 -142.71 7.95
C TRP A 314 -52.90 -142.92 9.21
N TRP A 315 -53.06 -141.89 10.04
CA TRP A 315 -53.89 -141.93 11.26
C TRP A 315 -55.38 -142.06 10.93
N ARG A 316 -55.86 -141.42 9.86
CA ARG A 316 -57.21 -141.66 9.31
C ARG A 316 -57.36 -143.08 8.78
N GLY A 317 -56.35 -143.62 8.11
CA GLY A 317 -56.32 -145.02 7.65
C GLY A 317 -56.30 -146.02 8.81
N LEU A 318 -55.59 -145.70 9.90
CA LEU A 318 -55.56 -146.47 11.13
C LEU A 318 -56.92 -146.42 11.86
N LEU A 319 -57.54 -145.24 11.97
CA LEU A 319 -58.89 -145.06 12.53
C LEU A 319 -59.95 -145.86 11.77
N VAL A 320 -59.83 -145.99 10.44
CA VAL A 320 -60.71 -146.84 9.63
C VAL A 320 -60.46 -148.34 9.90
N ARG A 321 -59.22 -148.74 10.21
CA ARG A 321 -58.86 -150.15 10.51
C ARG A 321 -59.13 -150.57 11.96
N LEU A 322 -59.12 -149.63 12.91
CA LEU A 322 -59.43 -149.85 14.33
C LEU A 322 -60.89 -149.50 14.67
N GLU A 323 -61.73 -149.22 13.67
CA GLU A 323 -63.18 -148.96 13.78
C GLU A 323 -63.57 -147.83 14.77
N LEU A 324 -62.62 -146.95 15.12
CA LEU A 324 -62.76 -145.88 16.13
C LEU A 324 -63.13 -144.51 15.52
N GLY A 325 -63.58 -144.50 14.27
CA GLY A 325 -64.12 -143.31 13.60
C GLY A 325 -65.45 -143.64 12.89
N PRO A 326 -66.32 -142.63 12.64
CA PRO A 326 -67.68 -142.84 12.15
C PRO A 326 -67.70 -143.40 10.71
N TYR A 327 -67.52 -144.73 10.59
CA TYR A 327 -67.59 -145.45 9.33
C TYR A 327 -69.07 -145.67 8.94
N LYS A 328 -69.56 -144.79 8.07
CA LYS A 328 -70.94 -144.75 7.61
C LYS A 328 -71.13 -145.76 6.47
N LYS A 329 -71.78 -146.91 6.73
CA LYS A 329 -72.27 -147.81 5.67
C LYS A 329 -73.24 -147.06 4.75
N ARG A 330 -72.95 -147.05 3.46
CA ARG A 330 -73.76 -146.47 2.38
C ARG A 330 -75.05 -147.29 2.23
N LYS A 331 -76.22 -146.69 2.45
CA LYS A 331 -77.53 -147.27 2.10
C LYS A 331 -77.80 -147.09 0.61
N ARG A 332 -78.34 -148.14 -0.02
CA ARG A 332 -79.06 -148.08 -1.30
C ARG A 332 -80.23 -147.09 -1.18
N LYS A 333 -80.20 -146.04 -2.00
CA LYS A 333 -81.34 -145.47 -2.71
C LYS A 333 -80.81 -144.93 -4.03
#